data_AF-A0A1I1TEQ3-F1
#
_entry.id   AF-A0A1I1TEQ3-F1
#
_cell.length_a   1.000
_cell.length_b   1.000
_cell.length_c   1.000
_cell.angle_alpha   90.00
_cell.angle_beta   90.00
_cell.angle_gamma   90.00
#
_symmetry.space_group_name_H-M   'P 1'
#
loop_
_entity.id
_entity.type
_entity.pdbx_description
1 polymer ?
#
loop_
_entity_poly.entity_id
_entity_poly.type
_entity_poly.pdbx_seq_one_letter_code
_entity_poly.pdbx_strand_id
1 'polypeptide(L)'
;MLRALSDRQRTGGAGRVIRLSLAGTASWLLHGLSPVPPAGGGPPGPYDPGDPAPWLTVTGSPYGPLRHALPPVHYAGAPRTWDRPPSRWGTDPAVWR
;
A
#
# COMPACT_ATOMS: atom_id res chain seq x y z
N MET A 1 6.08 17.24 10.28
CA MET A 1 7.50 17.64 10.10
C MET A 1 7.68 18.76 9.08
N LEU A 2 6.87 18.86 8.00
CA LEU A 2 6.99 19.97 7.02
C LEU A 2 6.60 21.34 7.62
N ARG A 3 5.50 21.42 8.37
CA ARG A 3 5.04 22.65 9.06
C ARG A 3 6.11 23.22 10.00
N ALA A 4 6.73 22.35 10.79
CA ALA A 4 8.18 22.28 10.96
C ALA A 4 9.07 23.41 10.47
N LEU A 5 9.54 23.08 9.28
CA LEU A 5 10.56 23.70 8.49
C LEU A 5 9.99 24.95 7.83
N SER A 6 8.72 24.94 7.42
CA SER A 6 8.03 26.12 6.88
C SER A 6 8.01 27.27 7.89
N ASP A 7 7.68 26.97 9.15
CA ASP A 7 7.62 27.99 10.20
C ASP A 7 9.01 28.50 10.60
N ARG A 8 10.00 27.59 10.62
CA ARG A 8 11.41 27.95 10.81
C ARG A 8 11.92 28.87 9.71
N GLN A 9 11.63 28.56 8.44
CA GLN A 9 12.05 29.40 7.32
C GLN A 9 11.41 30.78 7.35
N ARG A 10 10.15 30.88 7.77
CA ARG A 10 9.42 32.16 7.86
C ARG A 10 9.91 33.05 9.01
N THR A 11 10.30 32.46 10.13
CA THR A 11 10.64 33.20 11.37
C THR A 11 12.13 33.31 11.63
N GLY A 12 12.98 32.63 10.86
CA GLY A 12 14.41 32.51 11.13
C GLY A 12 14.73 31.77 12.44
N GLY A 13 13.72 31.14 13.06
CA GLY A 13 13.80 30.56 14.39
C GLY A 13 14.67 29.29 14.48
N ALA A 14 14.87 28.83 15.72
CA ALA A 14 15.57 27.57 15.99
C ALA A 14 14.76 26.34 15.58
N GLY A 15 15.43 25.19 15.47
CA GLY A 15 14.77 23.90 15.28
C GLY A 15 13.88 23.54 16.48
N ARG A 16 12.84 22.72 16.24
CA ARG A 16 11.95 22.23 17.30
C ARG A 16 11.99 20.71 17.39
N VAL A 17 11.97 20.18 18.61
CA VAL A 17 11.87 18.74 18.86
C VAL A 17 10.40 18.33 18.82
N ILE A 18 10.09 17.27 18.07
CA ILE A 18 8.75 16.69 18.00
C ILE A 18 8.85 15.24 18.42
N ARG A 19 8.01 14.81 19.36
CA ARG A 19 7.84 13.40 19.70
C ARG A 19 6.69 12.82 18.88
N LEU A 20 6.96 11.72 18.20
CA LEU A 20 5.98 10.99 17.42
C LEU A 20 5.77 9.62 18.06
N SER A 21 4.53 9.14 18.07
CA SER A 21 4.18 7.80 18.54
C SER A 21 3.48 7.06 17.43
N LEU A 22 4.11 6.01 16.90
CA LEU A 22 3.50 5.16 15.89
C LEU A 22 2.21 4.53 16.43
N ALA A 23 2.23 4.04 17.67
CA ALA A 23 1.05 3.45 18.31
C ALA A 23 -0.09 4.46 18.47
N GLY A 24 0.24 5.72 18.82
CA GLY A 24 -0.75 6.80 18.91
C GLY A 24 -1.36 7.14 17.56
N THR A 25 -0.54 7.18 16.50
CA THR A 25 -1.04 7.39 15.13
C THR A 25 -1.88 6.21 14.65
N ALA A 26 -1.48 4.97 14.91
CA ALA A 26 -2.24 3.78 14.57
C ALA A 26 -3.60 3.76 15.28
N SER A 27 -3.62 4.05 16.58
CA SER A 27 -4.86 4.16 17.37
C SER A 27 -5.80 5.23 16.80
N TRP A 28 -5.28 6.41 16.44
CA TRP A 28 -6.09 7.45 15.81
C TRP A 28 -6.63 7.05 14.44
N LEU A 29 -5.84 6.37 13.60
CA LEU A 29 -6.31 5.88 12.30
C LEU A 29 -7.42 4.83 12.44
N LEU A 30 -7.29 3.94 13.42
CA LEU A 30 -8.24 2.84 13.62
C LEU A 30 -9.53 3.26 14.33
N HIS A 31 -9.47 4.27 15.20
CA HIS A 31 -10.58 4.60 16.09
C HIS A 31 -11.04 6.07 16.02
N GLY A 32 -10.22 6.97 15.47
CA GLY A 32 -10.48 8.41 15.41
C GLY A 32 -11.06 8.88 14.08
N LEU A 33 -11.23 7.98 13.10
CA LEU A 33 -11.85 8.29 11.82
C LEU A 33 -13.28 7.76 11.81
N SER A 34 -14.24 8.62 11.50
CA SER A 34 -15.58 8.15 11.16
C SER A 34 -15.50 7.39 9.83
N PRO A 35 -16.01 6.15 9.75
CA PRO A 35 -16.08 5.42 8.50
C PRO A 35 -16.84 6.26 7.48
N VAL A 36 -16.17 6.63 6.39
CA VAL A 36 -16.88 7.12 5.21
C VAL A 36 -17.48 5.88 4.57
N PRO A 37 -18.82 5.80 4.41
CA PRO A 37 -19.43 4.71 3.67
C PRO A 37 -18.74 4.60 2.30
N PRO A 38 -18.44 3.38 1.81
CA PRO A 38 -17.96 3.25 0.45
C PRO A 38 -18.92 4.03 -0.45
N ALA A 39 -18.38 4.82 -1.38
CA ALA A 39 -19.18 5.64 -2.28
C ALA A 39 -20.04 4.73 -3.17
N GLY A 40 -21.18 4.30 -2.64
CA GLY A 40 -22.14 3.39 -3.25
C GLY A 40 -23.03 4.14 -4.23
N GLY A 41 -22.40 4.73 -5.25
CA GLY A 41 -23.11 5.50 -6.26
C GLY A 41 -22.45 5.54 -7.64
N GLY A 42 -21.29 4.89 -7.81
CA GLY A 42 -20.77 4.60 -9.14
C GLY A 42 -21.48 3.39 -9.72
N PRO A 43 -21.61 3.28 -11.07
CA PRO A 43 -21.93 1.99 -11.67
C PRO A 43 -20.97 0.93 -11.12
N PRO A 44 -21.43 -0.32 -10.89
CA PRO A 44 -20.53 -1.38 -10.43
C PRO A 44 -19.32 -1.40 -11.36
N GLY A 45 -18.15 -1.15 -10.79
CA GLY A 45 -16.91 -1.35 -11.51
C GLY A 45 -16.82 -2.82 -11.94
N PRO A 46 -15.92 -3.18 -12.86
CA PRO A 46 -15.75 -4.58 -13.30
C PRO A 46 -15.31 -5.54 -12.17
N TYR A 47 -15.11 -5.02 -10.96
CA TYR A 47 -14.82 -5.79 -9.77
C TYR A 47 -16.11 -6.24 -9.11
N ASP A 48 -16.41 -7.54 -9.19
CA ASP A 48 -17.42 -8.20 -8.37
C ASP A 48 -16.75 -8.71 -7.07
N PRO A 49 -17.12 -8.18 -5.88
CA PRO A 49 -16.62 -8.71 -4.61
C PRO A 49 -16.96 -10.18 -4.38
N GLY A 50 -18.02 -10.69 -5.03
CA GLY A 50 -18.47 -12.08 -4.94
C GLY A 50 -17.65 -13.06 -5.80
N ASP A 51 -16.95 -12.58 -6.83
CA ASP A 51 -16.09 -13.39 -7.68
C ASP A 51 -14.72 -12.73 -7.92
N PRO A 52 -13.73 -13.02 -7.05
CA PRO A 52 -12.38 -12.52 -7.24
C PRO A 52 -11.57 -13.32 -8.27
N ALA A 53 -12.10 -14.42 -8.83
CA ALA A 53 -11.35 -15.31 -9.71
C ALA A 53 -10.72 -14.62 -10.94
N PRO A 54 -11.37 -13.65 -11.60
CA PRO A 54 -10.79 -12.95 -12.76
C PRO A 54 -9.50 -12.17 -12.46
N TRP A 55 -9.29 -11.80 -11.19
CA TRP A 55 -8.16 -10.98 -10.75
C TRP A 55 -7.05 -11.79 -10.09
N LEU A 56 -7.19 -13.12 -10.04
CA LEU A 56 -6.29 -14.02 -9.35
C LEU A 56 -5.60 -14.95 -10.36
N THR A 57 -4.32 -15.20 -10.12
CA THR A 57 -3.54 -16.16 -10.90
C THR A 57 -2.77 -17.10 -9.97
N VAL A 58 -2.23 -18.18 -10.53
CA VAL A 58 -1.42 -19.16 -9.82
C VAL A 58 -0.02 -19.17 -10.41
N THR A 59 1.00 -19.17 -9.55
CA THR A 59 2.39 -19.27 -9.97
C THR A 59 3.15 -20.21 -9.04
N GLY A 60 4.12 -20.94 -9.58
CA GLY A 60 5.00 -21.79 -8.78
C GLY A 60 5.87 -20.94 -7.86
N SER A 61 5.98 -21.33 -6.59
CA SER A 61 6.83 -20.69 -5.61
C SER A 61 7.68 -21.73 -4.86
N PRO A 62 8.69 -21.30 -4.10
CA PRO A 62 9.44 -22.19 -3.21
C PRO A 62 8.59 -22.88 -2.13
N TYR A 63 7.34 -22.45 -1.95
CA TYR A 63 6.34 -23.02 -1.04
C TYR A 63 5.25 -23.83 -1.76
N GLY A 64 5.42 -24.10 -3.07
CA GLY A 64 4.41 -24.75 -3.91
C GLY A 64 3.56 -23.76 -4.72
N PRO A 65 2.41 -24.18 -5.27
CA PRO A 65 1.55 -23.30 -6.05
C PRO A 65 0.97 -22.18 -5.17
N LEU A 66 1.20 -20.93 -5.59
CA LEU A 66 0.73 -19.75 -4.91
C LEU A 66 -0.33 -19.03 -5.72
N ARG A 67 -1.52 -18.89 -5.13
CA ARG A 67 -2.61 -18.06 -5.66
C ARG A 67 -2.46 -16.62 -5.18
N HIS A 68 -2.41 -15.67 -6.09
CA HIS A 68 -2.17 -14.26 -5.79
C HIS A 68 -2.89 -13.32 -6.77
N ALA A 69 -3.03 -12.05 -6.38
CA ALA A 69 -3.67 -11.03 -7.21
C ALA A 69 -2.74 -10.50 -8.31
N LEU A 70 -3.32 -10.25 -9.47
CA LEU A 70 -2.65 -9.57 -10.58
C LEU A 70 -2.38 -8.09 -10.25
N PRO A 71 -1.42 -7.44 -10.93
CA PRO A 71 -1.20 -6.00 -10.79
C PRO A 71 -2.51 -5.23 -11.04
N PRO A 72 -2.93 -4.32 -10.13
CA PRO A 72 -4.24 -3.66 -10.24
C PRO A 72 -4.30 -2.58 -11.33
N VAL A 73 -3.14 -2.21 -11.90
CA VAL A 73 -3.02 -1.16 -12.91
C VAL A 73 -2.50 -1.78 -14.21
N HIS A 74 -3.26 -1.62 -15.29
CA HIS A 74 -2.89 -2.06 -16.62
C HIS A 74 -2.85 -0.86 -17.58
N TYR A 75 -1.77 -0.75 -18.35
CA TYR A 75 -1.59 0.21 -19.44
C TYR A 75 -0.77 -0.46 -20.55
N ALA A 76 -0.70 0.17 -21.73
CA ALA A 76 0.10 -0.36 -22.84
C ALA A 76 1.58 -0.48 -22.42
N GLY A 77 2.10 -1.70 -22.40
CA GLY A 77 3.47 -2.00 -21.94
C GLY A 77 3.59 -2.34 -20.44
N ALA A 78 2.49 -2.30 -19.67
CA ALA A 78 2.50 -2.72 -18.28
C ALA A 78 2.75 -4.23 -18.14
N PRO A 79 3.45 -4.66 -17.06
CA PRO A 79 3.56 -6.08 -16.73
C PRO A 79 2.18 -6.72 -16.57
N ARG A 80 2.00 -7.89 -17.19
CA ARG A 80 0.76 -8.68 -17.05
C ARG A 80 0.71 -9.47 -15.75
N THR A 81 1.85 -9.66 -15.10
CA THR A 81 2.01 -10.37 -13.82
C THR A 81 3.21 -9.79 -13.08
N TRP A 82 3.44 -10.23 -11.85
CA TRP A 82 4.67 -9.88 -11.11
C TRP A 82 5.87 -10.59 -11.73
N ASP A 83 6.94 -9.84 -12.03
CA ASP A 83 8.09 -10.37 -12.77
C ASP A 83 8.88 -11.46 -12.04
N ARG A 84 8.67 -11.61 -10.72
CA ARG A 84 9.34 -12.62 -9.91
C ARG A 84 8.37 -13.26 -8.91
N PRO A 85 8.43 -14.59 -8.71
CA PRO A 85 7.74 -15.24 -7.62
C PRO A 85 8.35 -14.81 -6.27
N PRO A 86 7.61 -14.97 -5.16
CA PRO A 86 8.15 -14.66 -3.84
C PRO A 86 9.36 -15.53 -3.51
N SER A 87 10.36 -14.93 -2.87
CA SER A 87 11.51 -15.66 -2.33
C SER A 87 11.14 -16.40 -1.04
N ARG A 88 12.03 -17.26 -0.57
CA ARG A 88 11.91 -17.75 0.80
C ARG A 88 12.17 -16.59 1.77
N TRP A 89 11.57 -16.69 2.95
CA TRP A 89 11.82 -15.70 4.01
C TRP A 89 13.33 -15.62 4.27
N GLY A 90 13.88 -14.41 4.16
CA GLY A 90 15.25 -14.10 4.57
C GLY A 90 16.28 -14.40 3.50
N THR A 91 15.85 -14.81 2.30
CA THR A 91 16.76 -15.06 1.18
C THR A 91 16.81 -13.91 0.17
N ASP A 92 15.93 -12.92 0.31
CA ASP A 92 15.94 -11.76 -0.58
C ASP A 92 17.17 -10.89 -0.33
N PRO A 93 17.89 -10.48 -1.40
CA PRO A 93 19.01 -9.56 -1.27
C PRO A 93 18.52 -8.18 -0.83
N ALA A 94 19.27 -7.50 0.04
CA ALA A 94 18.99 -6.14 0.51
C ALA A 94 19.31 -5.08 -0.56
N VAL A 95 18.69 -5.22 -1.74
CA VAL A 95 18.87 -4.33 -2.90
C VAL A 95 17.51 -3.86 -3.37
N TRP A 96 17.42 -2.59 -3.74
CA TRP A 96 16.28 -2.08 -4.50
C TRP A 96 16.52 -2.41 -5.98
N ARG A 97 15.56 -3.08 -6.59
CA ARG A 97 15.54 -3.40 -8.03
C ARG A 97 14.32 -2.75 -8.65
#